data_AF-A0A660Z7U1-F1
#
_entry.id   AF-A0A660Z7U1-F1
#
_cell.length_a   1.000
_cell.length_b   1.000
_cell.length_c   1.000
_cell.angle_alpha   90.00
_cell.angle_beta   90.00
_cell.angle_gamma   90.00
#
_symmetry.space_group_name_H-M   'P 1'
#
loop_
_entity.id
_entity.type
_entity.pdbx_description
1 polymer ?
#
loop_
_entity_poly.entity_id
_entity_poly.type
_entity_poly.pdbx_seq_one_letter_code
_entity_poly.pdbx_strand_id
1 'polypeptide(L)' 'LGGKKQVITLGGKTINITIPEGTDSGKILRLKDLGFPTSENSKIYGDLLVRIKVELPQNLKKEEKELFKKLASFRSKKNI' A
#
# COMPACT_ATOMS: atom_id res chain seq x y z
N LEU A 1 0.30 12.10 1.31
CA LEU A 1 0.17 10.97 0.34
C LEU A 1 0.54 9.63 0.96
N GLY A 2 0.93 9.59 2.24
CA GLY A 2 0.85 8.37 3.03
C GLY A 2 -0.55 8.20 3.63
N GLY A 3 -0.78 7.11 4.34
CA GLY A 3 -2.07 6.86 4.98
C GLY A 3 -2.03 5.72 5.97
N LYS A 4 -3.15 5.51 6.67
CA LYS A 4 -3.35 4.33 7.52
C LYS A 4 -4.41 3.45 6.86
N LYS A 5 -4.17 2.15 6.83
CA LYS A 5 -5.13 1.17 6.29
C LYS A 5 -5.30 0.03 7.28
N GLN A 6 -6.54 -0.43 7.44
CA GLN A 6 -6.83 -1.64 8.20
C GLN A 6 -6.63 -2.87 7.32
N VAL A 7 -5.95 -3.87 7.87
CA VAL A 7 -5.72 -5.17 7.22
C VAL A 7 -6.09 -6.27 8.20
N ILE A 8 -6.75 -7.30 7.69
CA ILE A 8 -7.08 -8.51 8.45
C ILE A 8 -5.90 -9.47 8.28
N THR A 9 -5.34 -9.91 9.39
CA THR A 9 -4.25 -10.91 9.43
C THR A 9 -4.81 -12.32 9.22
N LEU A 10 -3.93 -13.26 8.91
CA LEU A 10 -4.29 -14.67 8.74
C LEU A 10 -4.87 -15.28 10.03
N GLY A 11 -4.51 -14.75 11.20
CA GLY A 11 -5.07 -15.13 12.50
C GLY A 11 -6.39 -14.42 12.86
N GLY A 12 -7.03 -13.73 11.92
CA GLY A 12 -8.32 -13.06 12.12
C GLY A 12 -8.26 -11.72 12.88
N LYS A 13 -7.07 -11.27 13.30
CA LYS A 13 -6.90 -9.97 13.96
C LYS A 13 -6.86 -8.85 12.92
N THR A 14 -7.62 -7.78 13.15
CA THR A 14 -7.54 -6.55 12.36
C THR A 14 -6.47 -5.64 12.94
N ILE A 15 -5.52 -5.21 12.09
CA ILE A 15 -4.45 -4.30 12.48
C ILE A 15 -4.44 -3.06 11.59
N ASN A 16 -3.96 -1.95 12.14
CA ASN A 16 -3.71 -0.72 11.38
C ASN A 16 -2.27 -0.71 10.89
N ILE A 17 -2.08 -0.70 9.57
CA ILE A 17 -0.77 -0.49 8.95
C ILE A 17 -0.62 0.98 8.56
N THR A 18 0.60 1.49 8.70
CA THR A 18 0.96 2.83 8.21
C THR A 18 1.67 2.68 6.87
N ILE A 19 1.14 3.36 5.85
CA ILE A 19 1.71 3.46 4.51
C ILE A 19 2.49 4.79 4.47
N PRO A 20 3.83 4.76 4.38
CA PRO A 20 4.63 5.97 4.29
C PRO A 20 4.27 6.81 3.07
N GLU A 21 4.50 8.12 3.17
CA GLU A 21 4.31 9.01 2.03
C GLU A 21 5.27 8.66 0.89
N GLY A 22 4.81 8.82 -0.35
CA GLY A 22 5.62 8.49 -1.53
C GLY A 22 5.88 6.99 -1.68
N THR A 23 5.04 6.13 -1.11
CA THR A 23 5.14 4.69 -1.32
C THR A 23 4.74 4.33 -2.75
N ASP A 24 5.67 3.68 -3.45
CA ASP A 24 5.43 3.19 -4.79
C ASP A 24 4.50 1.97 -4.83
N SER A 25 3.81 1.82 -5.96
CA SER A 25 3.08 0.61 -6.28
C SER A 25 4.06 -0.57 -6.42
N GLY A 26 3.71 -1.71 -5.86
CA GLY A 26 4.54 -2.91 -5.81
C GLY A 26 5.42 -3.03 -4.56
N LYS A 27 5.55 -1.98 -3.74
CA LYS A 27 6.30 -2.04 -2.48
C LYS A 27 5.71 -3.11 -1.55
N ILE A 28 6.58 -3.90 -0.93
CA ILE A 28 6.21 -4.94 0.02
C ILE A 28 6.47 -4.43 1.44
N LEU A 29 5.44 -4.48 2.28
CA LEU A 29 5.55 -4.27 3.72
C LEU A 29 5.57 -5.62 4.42
N ARG A 30 6.58 -5.84 5.26
CA ARG A 30 6.68 -7.04 6.10
C ARG A 30 6.09 -6.75 7.46
N LEU A 31 5.09 -7.51 7.85
CA LEU A 31 4.47 -7.46 9.18
C LEU A 31 4.92 -8.68 9.96
N LYS A 32 5.78 -8.45 10.94
CA LYS A 32 6.47 -9.50 11.68
C LYS A 32 5.50 -10.29 12.56
N ASP A 33 5.67 -11.62 12.61
CA ASP A 33 4.93 -12.53 13.51
C ASP A 33 3.40 -12.55 13.29
N LEU A 34 2.93 -12.13 12.10
CA LEU A 34 1.51 -12.12 11.71
C LEU A 34 1.17 -13.10 10.57
N GLY A 35 2.12 -13.98 10.24
CA GLY A 35 1.99 -15.04 9.25
C GLY A 35 1.34 -16.31 9.82
N PHE A 36 1.52 -17.43 9.13
CA PHE A 36 1.07 -18.73 9.62
C PHE A 36 1.92 -19.23 10.80
N PRO A 37 1.34 -19.95 11.77
CA PRO A 37 2.12 -20.64 12.79
C PRO A 37 3.02 -21.69 12.15
N THR A 38 4.22 -21.85 12.70
CA THR A 38 5.16 -22.90 12.24
C THR A 38 4.68 -24.28 12.68
N SER A 39 4.96 -25.31 11.88
CA SER A 39 4.56 -26.70 12.17
C SER A 39 5.22 -27.26 13.44
N GLU A 40 6.39 -26.74 13.80
CA GLU A 40 7.20 -27.21 14.92
C GLU A 40 6.76 -26.58 16.26
N ASN A 41 6.25 -25.35 16.24
CA ASN A 41 5.76 -24.66 17.43
C ASN A 41 4.62 -23.69 17.10
N SER A 42 3.45 -23.95 17.68
CA SER A 42 2.25 -23.12 17.49
C SER A 42 2.37 -21.70 18.08
N LYS A 43 3.41 -21.42 18.88
CA LYS A 43 3.71 -20.09 19.42
C LYS A 43 4.57 -19.23 18.50
N ILE A 44 5.21 -19.82 17.49
CA ILE A 44 6.06 -19.10 16.53
C ILE A 44 5.26 -18.89 15.26
N TYR A 45 5.18 -17.64 14.82
CA TYR A 45 4.48 -17.24 13.61
C TYR A 45 5.47 -16.76 12.56
N GLY A 46 5.19 -17.05 11.29
CA GLY A 46 5.88 -16.42 10.18
C GLY A 46 5.48 -14.96 10.03
N ASP A 47 5.84 -14.36 8.89
CA ASP A 47 5.50 -12.97 8.60
C ASP A 47 4.37 -12.86 7.58
N LEU A 48 3.61 -11.77 7.68
CA LEU A 48 2.64 -11.39 6.67
C LEU A 48 3.25 -10.34 5.73
N LEU A 49 3.38 -10.68 4.45
CA LEU A 49 3.85 -9.78 3.41
C LEU A 49 2.67 -9.10 2.73
N VAL A 50 2.60 -7.78 2.82
CA VAL A 50 1.56 -6.96 2.19
C VAL A 50 2.16 -6.24 0.99
N ARG A 51 1.68 -6.55 -0.22
CA ARG A 51 2.03 -5.81 -1.42
C ARG A 51 1.08 -4.63 -1.62
N ILE A 52 1.64 -3.44 -1.71
CA ILE A 52 0.85 -2.24 -2.00
C ILE A 52 0.57 -2.19 -3.50
N LYS A 53 -0.69 -2.00 -3.87
CA LYS A 53 -1.12 -1.78 -5.25
C LYS A 53 -1.87 -0.47 -5.31
N VAL A 54 -1.34 0.48 -6.07
CA VAL A 54 -2.04 1.73 -6.37
C VAL A 54 -2.94 1.47 -7.57
N GLU A 55 -4.23 1.65 -7.39
CA GLU A 55 -5.22 1.52 -8.46
C GLU A 55 -5.63 2.89 -8.94
N LEU A 56 -5.58 3.10 -10.26
CA LEU A 56 -6.06 4.33 -10.87
C LEU A 56 -7.58 4.24 -11.08
N PRO A 57 -8.35 5.27 -10.70
CA PRO A 57 -9.78 5.29 -10.94
C PRO A 57 -10.09 5.32 -12.44
N GLN A 58 -11.03 4.48 -12.87
CA GLN A 58 -11.41 4.34 -14.29
C GLN A 58 -12.31 5.48 -14.77
N ASN A 59 -13.18 5.99 -13.90
CA ASN A 59 -14.17 7.00 -14.24
C ASN A 59 -13.79 8.36 -13.65
N LEU A 60 -12.88 9.06 -14.34
CA LEU A 60 -12.47 10.41 -13.96
C LEU A 60 -13.44 11.47 -14.49
N LYS A 61 -13.93 12.33 -13.59
CA LYS A 61 -14.65 13.57 -13.92
C LYS A 61 -13.73 14.56 -14.65
N LYS A 62 -14.32 15.56 -15.30
CA LYS A 62 -13.57 16.59 -16.06
C LYS A 62 -12.51 17.29 -15.20
N GLU A 63 -12.88 17.70 -14.00
CA GLU A 63 -11.99 18.36 -13.04
C GLU A 63 -10.81 17.47 -12.63
N GLU A 64 -11.06 16.18 -12.34
CA GLU A 64 -10.01 15.24 -11.96
C GLU A 64 -9.00 15.04 -13.11
N LYS A 65 -9.48 14.92 -14.35
CA LYS A 65 -8.62 14.84 -15.55
C LYS A 65 -7.75 16.09 -15.71
N GLU A 66 -8.31 17.28 -15.46
CA GLU A 66 -7.56 18.54 -15.53
C GLU A 66 -6.44 18.60 -14.47
N LEU A 67 -6.72 18.13 -13.25
CA LEU A 67 -5.71 18.03 -12.18
C LEU A 67 -4.57 17.08 -12.55
N PHE A 68 -4.88 15.90 -13.09
CA PHE A 68 -3.85 14.96 -13.57
C PHE A 68 -2.99 15.55 -14.68
N LYS A 69 -3.59 16.27 -15.65
CA LYS A 69 -2.84 16.96 -16.71
C LYS A 69 -1.93 18.06 -16.14
N LYS A 70 -2.40 18.82 -15.17
CA LYS A 70 -1.61 19.86 -14.48
C LYS A 70 -0.44 19.25 -13.71
N LEU A 71 -0.64 18.13 -13.02
CA LEU A 71 0.44 17.37 -12.39
C LEU A 71 1.48 16.88 -13.41
N ALA A 72 1.03 16.35 -14.54
CA ALA A 72 1.91 15.90 -15.62
C ALA A 72 2.77 17.04 -16.20
N SER A 73 2.19 18.23 -16.40
CA SER A 73 2.93 19.38 -16.93
C SER A 73 4.00 19.87 -15.96
N PHE A 74 3.75 19.87 -14.65
CA PHE A 74 4.75 20.19 -13.63
C PHE A 74 5.92 19.21 -13.60
N ARG A 75 5.66 17.92 -13.84
CA ARG A 75 6.70 16.89 -13.87
C ARG A 75 7.54 16.94 -15.15
N SER A 76 6.93 17.26 -16.30
CA SER A 76 7.64 17.40 -17.58
C SER A 76 8.57 18.62 -17.61
N LYS A 77 8.11 19.77 -17.10
CA LYS A 77 8.93 21.00 -17.01
C LYS A 77 10.16 20.90 -16.11
N LYS A 78 10.23 19.90 -15.23
CA LYS A 78 11.32 19.75 -14.25
C LYS A 78 12.44 18.81 -14.74
N ASN A 79 12.29 18.22 -15.92
CA ASN A 79 13.27 17.30 -16.52
C ASN A 79 14.04 17.91 -17.71
N ILE A 80 14.17 19.24 -17.76
CA ILE A 80 15.05 19.99 -18.67
C ILE A 80 15.89 20.95 -17.83
#